data_AF-A0A6A5VSB5-F1
#
_entry.id   AF-A0A6A5VSB5-F1
#
_cell.length_a   1.000
_cell.length_b   1.000
_cell.length_c   1.000
_cell.angle_alpha   90.00
_cell.angle_beta   90.00
_cell.angle_gamma   90.00
#
_symmetry.space_group_name_H-M   'P 1'
#
loop_
_entity.id
_entity.type
_entity.pdbx_description
1 polymer ?
#
loop_
_entity_poly.entity_id
_entity_poly.type
_entity_poly.pdbx_seq_one_letter_code
_entity_poly.pdbx_strand_id
1 'polypeptide(L)'
;MPIYYGNSADVELRIQACLDDFSGVEKFNIAAAARDYCVPVTRLRARIKGRSSRHDRPGANQRLTKVQDDTLKLYIRRCDDLGMPCLMPQLTEWLTRWIERHPECRRIKQKPQDINRTAMATFEAYSQHFTRLKKVMYDHGITPTDTYNMDETGFRIGIG
;
A
#
# COMPACT_ATOMS: atom_id res chain seq x y z
N MET A 1 -7.89 -49.41 -0.92
CA MET A 1 -6.99 -48.40 -0.31
C MET A 1 -7.37 -47.01 -0.81
N PRO A 2 -7.34 -45.96 0.03
CA PRO A 2 -7.49 -44.59 -0.44
C PRO A 2 -6.34 -44.27 -1.42
N ILE A 3 -6.67 -43.73 -2.59
CA ILE A 3 -5.65 -43.30 -3.56
C ILE A 3 -4.97 -42.05 -2.98
N TYR A 4 -3.66 -42.12 -2.77
CA TYR A 4 -2.86 -40.99 -2.32
C TYR A 4 -2.37 -40.20 -3.52
N TYR A 5 -2.72 -38.91 -3.59
CA TYR A 5 -2.39 -38.03 -4.72
C TYR A 5 -1.21 -37.09 -4.43
N GLY A 6 -0.56 -37.19 -3.27
CA GLY A 6 0.52 -36.29 -2.86
C GLY A 6 0.05 -35.01 -2.18
N ASN A 7 0.96 -34.04 -2.10
CA ASN A 7 0.70 -32.72 -1.51
C ASN A 7 -0.33 -31.95 -2.34
N SER A 8 -1.11 -31.09 -1.68
CA SER A 8 -2.12 -30.28 -2.39
C SER A 8 -1.51 -29.33 -3.41
N ALA A 9 -0.31 -28.77 -3.17
CA ALA A 9 0.33 -27.87 -4.13
C ALA A 9 0.68 -28.60 -5.44
N ASP A 10 1.30 -29.78 -5.33
CA ASP A 10 1.66 -30.62 -6.48
C ASP A 10 0.43 -31.08 -7.26
N VAL A 11 -0.66 -31.40 -6.56
CA VAL A 11 -1.94 -31.75 -7.20
C VAL A 11 -2.50 -30.58 -7.99
N GLU A 12 -2.46 -29.35 -7.46
CA GLU A 12 -2.93 -28.16 -8.19
C GLU A 12 -2.06 -27.88 -9.43
N LEU A 13 -0.74 -28.07 -9.34
CA LEU A 13 0.16 -27.95 -10.51
C LEU A 13 -0.21 -28.93 -11.63
N ARG A 14 -0.47 -30.20 -11.28
CA ARG A 14 -0.91 -31.21 -12.28
C ARG A 14 -2.30 -30.92 -12.83
N ILE A 15 -3.20 -30.35 -12.03
CA ILE A 15 -4.50 -29.90 -12.53
C ILE A 15 -4.32 -28.75 -13.52
N GLN A 16 -3.44 -27.78 -13.24
CA GLN A 16 -3.20 -26.67 -14.15
C GLN A 16 -2.61 -27.15 -15.48
N ALA A 17 -1.59 -28.01 -15.44
CA ALA A 17 -1.03 -28.63 -16.65
C ALA A 17 -2.11 -29.35 -17.47
N CYS A 18 -2.99 -30.12 -16.82
CA CYS A 18 -4.12 -30.75 -17.49
C CYS A 18 -5.07 -29.72 -18.13
N LEU A 19 -5.37 -28.60 -17.48
CA LEU A 19 -6.26 -27.58 -18.06
C LEU A 19 -5.62 -26.89 -19.27
N ASP A 20 -4.32 -26.66 -19.21
CA ASP A 20 -3.54 -26.05 -20.29
C ASP A 20 -3.49 -26.99 -21.51
N ASP A 21 -3.26 -28.28 -21.31
CA ASP A 21 -3.23 -29.28 -22.40
C ASP A 21 -4.61 -29.46 -23.08
N PHE A 22 -5.70 -29.21 -22.35
CA PHE A 22 -7.07 -29.27 -22.89
C PHE A 22 -7.65 -27.87 -23.22
N SER A 23 -6.84 -26.80 -23.20
CA SER A 23 -7.31 -25.44 -23.49
C SER A 23 -7.64 -25.25 -24.97
N GLY A 24 -8.84 -25.67 -25.38
CA GLY A 24 -9.29 -25.62 -26.77
C GLY A 24 -10.08 -26.86 -27.21
N VAL A 25 -10.10 -27.92 -26.41
CA VAL A 25 -10.90 -29.12 -26.67
C VAL A 25 -12.33 -28.89 -26.17
N GLU A 26 -13.32 -28.94 -27.05
CA GLU A 26 -14.73 -28.67 -26.73
C GLU A 26 -15.26 -29.61 -25.63
N LYS A 27 -14.90 -30.90 -25.69
CA LYS A 27 -15.26 -31.92 -24.70
C LYS A 27 -14.16 -32.98 -24.59
N PHE A 28 -13.70 -33.24 -23.38
CA PHE A 28 -12.79 -34.36 -23.07
C PHE A 28 -13.27 -35.15 -21.86
N ASN A 29 -12.85 -36.41 -21.76
CA ASN A 29 -13.23 -37.27 -20.66
C ASN A 29 -12.45 -36.91 -19.39
N ILE A 30 -13.10 -36.16 -18.49
CA ILE A 30 -12.54 -35.71 -17.21
C ILE A 30 -11.98 -36.87 -16.37
N ALA A 31 -12.63 -38.05 -16.40
CA ALA A 31 -12.18 -39.20 -15.62
C ALA A 31 -10.97 -39.93 -16.22
N ALA A 32 -10.77 -39.82 -17.55
CA ALA A 32 -9.56 -40.30 -18.21
C ALA A 32 -8.39 -39.35 -17.90
N ALA A 33 -8.57 -38.06 -18.16
CA ALA A 33 -7.59 -37.03 -17.86
C ALA A 33 -7.17 -37.04 -16.38
N ALA A 34 -8.11 -37.19 -15.45
CA ALA A 34 -7.78 -37.28 -14.03
C ALA A 34 -6.86 -38.47 -13.67
N ARG A 35 -6.98 -39.60 -14.39
CA ARG A 35 -6.10 -40.76 -14.20
C ARG A 35 -4.72 -40.50 -14.79
N ASP A 36 -4.66 -39.96 -16.00
CA ASP A 36 -3.41 -39.70 -16.73
C ASP A 36 -2.54 -38.68 -15.97
N TYR A 37 -3.15 -37.62 -15.43
CA TYR A 37 -2.45 -36.59 -14.66
C TYR A 37 -2.35 -36.92 -13.15
N CYS A 38 -2.84 -38.09 -12.72
CA CYS A 38 -2.86 -38.51 -11.32
C CYS A 38 -3.43 -37.43 -10.37
N VAL A 39 -4.66 -36.99 -10.66
CA VAL A 39 -5.38 -35.97 -9.88
C VAL A 39 -6.78 -36.44 -9.47
N PRO A 40 -7.34 -35.96 -8.35
CA PRO A 40 -8.73 -36.27 -7.99
C PRO A 40 -9.72 -35.68 -9.01
N VAL A 41 -10.60 -36.53 -9.56
CA VAL A 41 -11.66 -36.13 -10.52
C VAL A 41 -12.49 -34.96 -9.99
N THR A 42 -12.78 -34.96 -8.69
CA THR A 42 -13.59 -33.92 -8.03
C THR A 42 -12.91 -32.55 -8.06
N ARG A 43 -11.59 -32.48 -7.89
CA ARG A 43 -10.83 -31.23 -7.96
C ARG A 43 -10.70 -30.73 -9.39
N LEU A 44 -10.35 -31.62 -10.34
CA LEU A 44 -10.28 -31.27 -11.76
C LEU A 44 -11.62 -30.71 -12.26
N ARG A 45 -12.73 -31.38 -11.92
CA ARG A 45 -14.09 -30.91 -12.25
C ARG A 45 -14.42 -29.55 -11.61
N ALA A 46 -13.93 -29.29 -10.39
CA ALA A 46 -14.15 -27.99 -9.74
C ALA A 46 -13.40 -26.85 -10.45
N ARG A 47 -12.17 -27.09 -10.92
CA ARG A 47 -11.38 -26.11 -11.68
C ARG A 47 -11.96 -25.83 -13.06
N ILE A 48 -12.42 -26.85 -13.77
CA ILE A 48 -13.15 -26.70 -15.05
C ILE A 48 -14.41 -25.82 -14.86
N LYS A 49 -15.09 -25.93 -13.72
CA LYS A 49 -16.23 -25.07 -13.36
C LYS A 49 -15.85 -23.66 -12.85
N GLY A 50 -14.58 -23.28 -12.92
CA GLY A 50 -14.08 -21.96 -12.50
C GLY A 50 -13.95 -21.77 -11.00
N ARG A 51 -14.00 -22.82 -10.18
CA ARG A 51 -13.74 -22.68 -8.73
C ARG A 51 -12.23 -22.58 -8.50
N SER A 52 -11.76 -21.54 -7.83
CA SER A 52 -10.34 -21.39 -7.43
C SER A 52 -9.94 -22.35 -6.31
N SER A 53 -8.64 -22.62 -6.19
CA SER A 53 -8.11 -23.45 -5.11
C SER A 53 -8.24 -22.76 -3.76
N ARG A 54 -8.09 -23.54 -2.67
CA ARG A 54 -8.01 -22.94 -1.34
C ARG A 54 -6.78 -22.05 -1.19
N HIS A 55 -5.70 -22.37 -1.90
CA HIS A 55 -4.46 -21.58 -1.91
C HIS A 55 -4.61 -20.26 -2.66
N ASP A 56 -5.44 -20.24 -3.70
CA ASP A 56 -5.66 -19.03 -4.53
C ASP A 56 -6.80 -18.15 -4.03
N ARG A 57 -7.61 -18.65 -3.09
CA ARG A 57 -8.72 -17.87 -2.53
C ARG A 57 -8.17 -16.78 -1.62
N PRO A 58 -8.55 -15.50 -1.82
CA PRO A 58 -8.24 -14.48 -0.84
C PRO A 58 -8.85 -14.89 0.50
N GLY A 59 -8.12 -14.64 1.59
CA GLY A 59 -8.63 -14.89 2.93
C GLY A 59 -9.94 -14.11 3.14
N ALA A 60 -10.88 -14.65 3.91
CA ALA A 60 -12.19 -14.00 4.14
C ALA A 60 -12.08 -12.55 4.65
N ASN A 61 -10.95 -12.20 5.28
CA ASN A 61 -10.67 -10.87 5.82
C ASN A 61 -9.93 -9.93 4.84
N GLN A 62 -9.63 -10.38 3.62
CA GLN A 62 -8.94 -9.59 2.61
C GLN A 62 -9.99 -8.77 1.82
N ARG A 63 -10.35 -7.61 2.36
CA ARG A 63 -11.39 -6.71 1.81
C ARG A 63 -10.95 -5.97 0.54
N LEU A 64 -9.65 -5.87 0.27
CA LEU A 64 -9.11 -5.20 -0.93
C LEU A 64 -8.51 -6.22 -1.90
N THR A 65 -8.78 -6.02 -3.18
CA THR A 65 -8.08 -6.72 -4.27
C THR A 65 -6.63 -6.24 -4.36
N LYS A 66 -5.76 -7.02 -5.02
CA LYS A 66 -4.36 -6.64 -5.23
C LYS A 66 -4.22 -5.27 -5.92
N VAL A 67 -5.09 -5.00 -6.89
CA VAL A 67 -5.11 -3.70 -7.58
C VAL A 67 -5.47 -2.57 -6.62
N GLN A 68 -6.49 -2.75 -5.78
CA GLN A 68 -6.87 -1.75 -4.78
C GLN A 68 -5.77 -1.52 -3.74
N ASP A 69 -5.06 -2.59 -3.37
CA ASP A 69 -3.89 -2.54 -2.48
C ASP A 69 -2.78 -1.65 -3.06
N ASP A 70 -2.44 -1.87 -4.33
CA ASP A 70 -1.42 -1.09 -5.04
C ASP A 70 -1.86 0.38 -5.20
N THR A 71 -3.13 0.64 -5.52
CA THR A 71 -3.65 2.02 -5.59
C THR A 71 -3.55 2.74 -4.25
N LEU A 72 -3.82 2.04 -3.14
CA LEU A 72 -3.69 2.62 -1.80
C LEU A 72 -2.23 2.97 -1.48
N LYS A 73 -1.27 2.13 -1.87
CA LYS A 73 0.17 2.41 -1.71
C LYS A 73 0.57 3.67 -2.46
N LEU A 74 0.12 3.82 -3.71
CA LEU A 74 0.38 5.02 -4.51
C LEU A 74 -0.22 6.27 -3.87
N TYR A 75 -1.44 6.17 -3.34
CA TYR A 75 -2.08 7.27 -2.64
C TYR A 75 -1.31 7.69 -1.38
N ILE A 76 -0.88 6.73 -0.56
CA ILE A 76 -0.08 6.99 0.65
C ILE A 76 1.24 7.69 0.28
N ARG A 77 1.94 7.23 -0.76
CA ARG A 77 3.18 7.89 -1.25
C ARG A 77 2.92 9.32 -1.68
N ARG A 78 1.86 9.55 -2.45
CA ARG A 78 1.47 10.91 -2.87
C ARG A 78 1.20 11.82 -1.67
N CYS A 79 0.54 11.32 -0.62
CA CYS A 79 0.33 12.08 0.61
C CYS A 79 1.66 12.44 1.29
N ASP A 80 2.59 11.48 1.36
CA ASP A 80 3.92 11.67 1.94
C ASP A 80 4.74 12.73 1.17
N ASP A 81 4.75 12.65 -0.17
CA ASP A 81 5.42 13.61 -1.05
C ASP A 81 4.86 15.04 -0.89
N LEU A 82 3.57 15.16 -0.59
CA LEU A 82 2.90 16.44 -0.35
C LEU A 82 3.02 16.91 1.10
N GLY A 83 3.66 16.12 1.98
CA GLY A 83 3.73 16.40 3.41
C GLY A 83 2.36 16.44 4.09
N MET A 84 1.34 15.83 3.48
CA MET A 84 -0.03 15.82 3.99
C MET A 84 -0.32 14.50 4.70
N PRO A 85 -0.99 14.53 5.88
CA PRO A 85 -1.43 13.31 6.52
C PRO A 85 -2.46 12.59 5.65
N CYS A 86 -2.34 11.27 5.55
CA CYS A 86 -3.38 10.42 4.95
C CYS A 86 -4.56 10.34 5.93
N LEU A 87 -5.47 11.31 5.85
CA LEU A 87 -6.66 11.40 6.70
C LEU A 87 -7.75 10.50 6.15
N MET A 88 -7.79 9.24 6.59
CA MET A 88 -8.89 8.32 6.29
C MET A 88 -9.63 7.92 7.57
N PRO A 89 -10.67 8.69 7.96
CA PRO A 89 -11.46 8.43 9.18
C PRO A 89 -12.09 7.03 9.20
N GLN A 90 -12.42 6.49 8.03
CA GLN A 90 -13.10 5.19 7.89
C GLN A 90 -12.15 3.98 7.93
N LEU A 91 -10.83 4.20 8.05
CA LEU A 91 -9.83 3.14 7.88
C LEU A 91 -9.08 2.75 9.16
N THR A 92 -9.34 3.33 10.34
CA THR A 92 -8.47 3.15 11.53
C THR A 92 -8.22 1.70 11.95
N GLU A 93 -9.26 0.86 12.04
CA GLU A 93 -9.10 -0.55 12.45
C GLU A 93 -8.60 -1.47 11.33
N TRP A 94 -8.96 -1.19 10.07
CA TRP A 94 -8.53 -2.01 8.95
C TRP A 94 -7.10 -1.66 8.52
N LEU A 95 -6.75 -0.37 8.54
CA LEU A 95 -5.44 0.14 8.12
C LEU A 95 -4.33 -0.33 9.06
N THR A 96 -4.60 -0.52 10.35
CA THR A 96 -3.61 -1.09 11.28
C THR A 96 -3.21 -2.50 10.86
N ARG A 97 -4.19 -3.38 10.61
CA ARG A 97 -3.93 -4.75 10.08
C ARG A 97 -3.35 -4.75 8.67
N TRP A 98 -3.65 -3.72 7.88
CA TRP A 98 -3.05 -3.53 6.57
C TRP A 98 -1.56 -3.19 6.71
N ILE A 99 -1.20 -2.19 7.52
CA ILE A 99 0.19 -1.80 7.80
C ILE A 99 1.00 -2.98 8.34
N GLU A 100 0.44 -3.81 9.22
CA GLU A 100 1.11 -5.02 9.72
C GLU A 100 1.51 -6.01 8.61
N ARG A 101 0.74 -6.08 7.51
CA ARG A 101 1.03 -6.92 6.35
C ARG A 101 1.96 -6.24 5.34
N HIS A 102 2.19 -4.93 5.48
CA HIS A 102 2.95 -4.09 4.57
C HIS A 102 4.11 -3.43 5.33
N PRO A 103 5.20 -4.18 5.61
CA PRO A 103 6.35 -3.67 6.37
C PRO A 103 7.05 -2.48 5.69
N GLU A 104 6.79 -2.25 4.41
CA GLU A 104 7.22 -1.06 3.67
C GLU A 104 6.55 0.25 4.15
N CYS A 105 5.39 0.15 4.83
CA CYS A 105 4.65 1.30 5.32
C CYS A 105 4.85 1.45 6.83
N ARG A 106 5.28 2.64 7.28
CA ARG A 106 5.43 2.95 8.71
C ARG A 106 4.54 4.10 9.12
N ARG A 107 3.85 3.96 10.25
CA ARG A 107 3.12 5.06 10.88
C ARG A 107 4.10 6.01 11.56
N ILE A 108 4.11 7.27 11.13
CA ILE A 108 4.90 8.35 11.74
C ILE A 108 3.93 9.33 12.41
N LYS A 109 4.25 9.78 13.63
CA LYS A 109 3.50 10.86 14.27
C LYS A 109 3.96 12.19 13.66
N GLN A 110 3.03 12.94 13.07
CA GLN A 110 3.30 14.30 12.59
C GLN A 110 3.64 15.21 13.77
N LYS A 111 4.63 16.09 13.61
CA LYS A 111 4.90 17.12 14.62
C LYS A 111 3.72 18.10 14.67
N PRO A 112 3.32 18.59 15.86
CA PRO A 112 2.28 19.61 15.96
C PRO A 112 2.68 20.83 15.13
N GLN A 113 1.80 21.24 14.22
CA GLN A 113 1.94 22.47 13.47
C GLN A 113 0.80 23.40 13.89
N ASP A 114 1.09 24.68 13.98
CA ASP A 114 0.07 25.69 14.28
C ASP A 114 -0.97 25.69 13.15
N ILE A 115 -2.24 25.53 13.52
CA ILE A 115 -3.37 25.42 12.59
C ILE A 115 -3.48 26.71 11.75
N ASN A 116 -3.30 27.87 12.40
CA ASN A 116 -3.36 29.16 11.72
C ASN A 116 -2.18 29.29 10.76
N ARG A 117 -0.99 28.85 11.17
CA ARG A 117 0.20 28.84 10.30
C ARG A 117 0.01 27.96 9.08
N THR A 118 -0.65 26.82 9.22
CA THR A 118 -0.95 25.90 8.10
C THR A 118 -2.01 26.48 7.17
N ALA A 119 -3.04 27.14 7.71
CA ALA A 119 -4.10 27.77 6.92
C ALA A 119 -3.61 28.99 6.12
N MET A 120 -2.66 29.75 6.67
CA MET A 120 -2.09 30.95 6.02
C MET A 120 -0.89 30.66 5.11
N ALA A 121 -0.38 29.43 5.13
CA ALA A 121 0.79 28.95 4.38
C ALA A 121 0.47 28.69 2.89
N THR A 122 -0.05 29.67 2.17
CA THR A 122 -0.23 29.52 0.71
C THR A 122 1.11 29.66 0.00
N PHE A 123 1.27 28.93 -1.11
CA PHE A 123 2.46 29.04 -1.96
C PHE A 123 2.76 30.50 -2.36
N GLU A 124 1.70 31.24 -2.68
CA GLU A 124 1.79 32.65 -3.05
C GLU A 124 2.31 33.52 -1.88
N ALA A 125 1.79 33.34 -0.67
CA ALA A 125 2.23 34.10 0.50
C ALA A 125 3.74 33.89 0.78
N TYR A 126 4.22 32.64 0.66
CA TYR A 126 5.65 32.36 0.80
C TYR A 126 6.48 32.97 -0.33
N SER A 127 6.06 32.79 -1.58
CA SER A 127 6.76 33.32 -2.74
C SER A 127 6.90 34.85 -2.66
N GLN A 128 5.81 35.55 -2.33
CA GLN A 128 5.82 37.00 -2.15
C GLN A 128 6.69 37.43 -0.97
N HIS A 129 6.67 36.71 0.16
CA HIS A 129 7.53 37.01 1.30
C HIS A 129 9.00 36.89 0.93
N PHE A 130 9.44 35.75 0.37
CA PHE A 130 10.84 35.52 0.02
C PHE A 130 11.31 36.44 -1.12
N THR A 131 10.43 36.78 -2.07
CA THR A 131 10.76 37.76 -3.12
C THR A 131 11.03 39.14 -2.53
N ARG A 132 10.18 39.60 -1.61
CA ARG A 132 10.38 40.88 -0.91
C ARG A 132 11.64 40.85 -0.05
N LEU A 133 11.88 39.76 0.68
CA LEU A 133 13.07 39.60 1.49
C LEU A 133 14.35 39.68 0.65
N LYS A 134 14.40 38.93 -0.47
CA LYS A 134 15.55 38.98 -1.40
C LYS A 134 15.80 40.37 -1.95
N LYS A 135 14.74 41.10 -2.29
CA LYS A 135 14.86 42.48 -2.77
C LYS A 135 15.51 43.38 -1.72
N VAL A 136 15.02 43.34 -0.47
CA VAL A 136 15.58 44.13 0.64
C VAL A 136 17.04 43.74 0.91
N MET A 137 17.36 42.45 0.91
CA MET A 137 18.73 41.98 1.09
C MET A 137 19.66 42.51 -0.01
N TYR A 138 19.20 42.51 -1.26
CA TYR A 138 19.95 43.05 -2.39
C TYR A 138 20.13 44.57 -2.29
N ASP A 139 19.04 45.31 -2.07
CA ASP A 139 19.03 46.78 -2.02
C ASP A 139 19.91 47.32 -0.89
N HIS A 140 20.01 46.60 0.23
CA HIS A 140 20.80 46.98 1.39
C HIS A 140 22.16 46.25 1.50
N GLY A 141 22.52 45.41 0.52
CA GLY A 141 23.77 44.65 0.53
C GLY A 141 23.93 43.70 1.72
N ILE A 142 22.82 43.24 2.31
CA ILE A 142 22.80 42.37 3.49
C ILE A 142 23.25 40.98 3.05
N THR A 143 24.37 40.52 3.57
CA THR A 143 24.90 39.19 3.27
C THR A 143 24.33 38.15 4.26
N PRO A 144 24.41 36.85 3.95
CA PRO A 144 24.01 35.81 4.89
C PRO A 144 24.72 35.90 6.24
N THR A 145 25.95 36.43 6.28
CA THR A 145 26.70 36.64 7.53
C THR A 145 26.16 37.79 8.38
N ASP A 146 25.38 38.70 7.79
CA ASP A 146 24.71 39.80 8.48
C ASP A 146 23.30 39.40 8.97
N THR A 147 22.88 38.17 8.69
CA THR A 147 21.55 37.66 9.04
C THR A 147 21.63 36.87 10.33
N TYR A 148 21.16 37.46 11.43
CA TYR A 148 21.09 36.81 12.73
C TYR A 148 19.67 36.30 12.98
N ASN A 149 19.52 35.02 13.36
CA ASN A 149 18.24 34.50 13.82
C ASN A 149 18.03 34.95 15.27
N MET A 150 17.02 35.78 15.51
CA MET A 150 16.56 36.11 16.87
C MET A 150 15.49 35.10 17.26
N ASP A 151 15.86 33.84 17.49
CA ASP A 151 14.98 32.89 18.16
C ASP A 151 15.28 32.92 19.66
N GLU A 152 14.47 33.67 20.41
CA GLU A 152 14.44 33.56 21.86
C GLU A 152 14.11 32.11 22.26
N THR A 153 15.16 31.35 22.57
CA THR A 153 15.03 30.15 23.40
C THR A 153 14.79 30.64 24.82
N GLY A 154 13.52 30.72 25.20
CA GLY A 154 13.11 31.13 26.53
C GLY A 154 13.85 30.34 27.62
N PHE A 155 14.72 31.02 28.36
CA PHE A 155 15.25 30.50 29.61
C PHE A 155 14.07 30.35 30.58
N ARG A 156 13.75 29.12 30.97
CA ARG A 156 12.85 28.86 32.10
C ARG A 156 13.59 29.19 33.40
N ILE A 157 13.37 30.38 33.95
CA ILE A 157 13.75 30.74 35.33
C ILE A 157 12.58 30.37 36.26
N GLY A 158 12.73 29.31 37.08
CA GLY A 158 11.79 28.87 38.12
C GLY A 158 10.53 28.19 37.55
N ILE A 159 10.03 27.06 38.06
CA ILE A 159 9.64 26.76 39.44
C ILE A 159 9.79 25.22 39.64
N GLY A 160 10.27 24.83 40.82
CA GLY A 160 10.39 23.43 41.25
C GLY A 160 9.10 22.82 41.74
#